data_AF-A0A6I3KKQ1-F1
#
_entry.id   AF-A0A6I3KKQ1-F1
#
_cell.length_a   1.000
_cell.length_b   1.000
_cell.length_c   1.000
_cell.angle_alpha   90.00
_cell.angle_beta   90.00
_cell.angle_gamma   90.00
#
_symmetry.space_group_name_H-M   'P 1'
#
loop_
_entity.id
_entity.type
_entity.pdbx_description
1 polymer ?
#
loop_
_entity_poly.entity_id
_entity_poly.type
_entity_poly.pdbx_seq_one_letter_code
_entity_poly.pdbx_strand_id
1 'polypeptide(L)' 'MTTAAEERYRANAISETHETSDRKVRVIVAELLQGGREAILEHDGQDYRLRITANGKLILTK' A
#
# COMPACT_ATOMS: atom_id res chain seq x y z
N MET A 1 -4.81 -12.50 42.90
CA MET A 1 -5.27 -11.09 42.90
C MET A 1 -4.40 -10.35 41.91
N THR A 2 -4.81 -10.32 40.64
CA THR A 2 -4.06 -9.65 39.56
C THR A 2 -4.46 -8.19 39.56
N THR A 3 -3.47 -7.30 39.61
CA THR A 3 -3.66 -5.88 39.85
C THR A 3 -4.22 -5.21 38.60
N ALA A 4 -5.28 -4.40 38.75
CA ALA A 4 -5.93 -3.66 37.66
C ALA A 4 -5.00 -2.71 36.87
N ALA A 5 -3.77 -2.49 37.35
CA ALA A 5 -2.72 -1.75 36.64
C ALA A 5 -1.99 -2.59 35.58
N GLU A 6 -1.91 -3.91 35.74
CA GLU A 6 -1.21 -4.82 34.81
C GLU A 6 -2.02 -5.09 33.54
N GLU A 7 -3.36 -5.16 33.66
CA GLU A 7 -4.27 -5.27 32.51
C GLU A 7 -4.26 -4.00 31.64
N ARG A 8 -4.15 -2.82 32.27
CA ARG A 8 -4.09 -1.54 31.56
C ARG A 8 -2.80 -1.37 30.77
N TYR A 9 -1.68 -1.90 31.27
CA TYR A 9 -0.40 -1.88 30.54
C TYR A 9 -0.43 -2.82 29.31
N ARG A 10 -1.04 -4.02 29.45
CA ARG A 10 -1.21 -4.94 28.32
C ARG A 10 -2.14 -4.41 27.23
N ALA A 11 -3.19 -3.68 27.59
CA ALA A 11 -4.14 -3.12 26.64
C ALA A 11 -3.54 -1.96 25.82
N ASN A 12 -2.62 -1.17 26.39
CA ASN A 12 -2.02 -0.05 25.67
C ASN A 12 -0.95 -0.50 24.65
N ALA A 13 -0.19 -1.54 24.97
CA ALA A 13 0.88 -2.06 24.09
C ALA A 13 0.37 -2.71 22.78
N ILE A 14 -0.86 -3.22 22.77
CA ILE A 14 -1.49 -3.80 21.58
C ILE A 14 -2.12 -2.75 20.64
N SER A 15 -2.35 -1.52 21.12
CA SER A 15 -2.92 -0.42 20.34
C SER A 15 -1.87 0.35 19.54
N GLU A 16 -0.60 0.36 19.97
CA GLU A 16 0.47 1.14 19.33
C GLU A 16 1.11 0.46 18.11
N THR A 17 0.80 -0.82 17.84
CA THR A 17 1.47 -1.61 16.79
C THR A 17 0.74 -1.61 15.43
N HIS A 18 -0.50 -1.09 15.35
CA HIS A 18 -1.30 -1.14 14.11
C HIS A 18 -1.67 0.23 13.55
N GLU A 19 -0.93 1.28 13.90
CA GLU A 19 -0.98 2.53 13.17
C GLU A 19 -0.11 2.44 11.91
N THR A 20 -0.37 1.43 11.06
CA THR A 20 -0.01 1.51 9.64
C THR A 20 -0.85 2.65 9.07
N SER A 21 -0.34 3.86 9.25
CA SER A 21 -0.81 5.07 8.61
C SER A 21 -1.06 4.71 7.14
N ASP A 22 -2.32 4.77 6.70
CA ASP A 22 -2.75 4.64 5.30
C ASP A 22 -2.16 5.83 4.52
N ARG A 23 -0.84 5.79 4.35
CA ARG A 23 -0.06 6.88 3.79
C ARG A 23 -0.19 6.77 2.29
N LYS A 24 -1.23 7.42 1.78
CA LYS A 24 -1.48 7.51 0.34
C LYS A 24 -0.37 8.33 -0.31
N VAL A 25 0.46 7.67 -1.11
CA VAL A 25 1.45 8.32 -1.96
C VAL A 25 0.79 8.65 -3.30
N ARG A 26 0.91 9.90 -3.73
CA ARG A 26 0.50 10.32 -5.07
C ARG A 26 1.69 10.22 -6.01
N VAL A 27 1.49 9.52 -7.14
CA VAL A 27 2.50 9.32 -8.17
C VAL A 27 1.97 9.84 -9.50
N ILE A 28 2.83 10.51 -10.28
CA ILE A 28 2.52 10.93 -11.64
C ILE A 28 2.74 9.73 -12.56
N VAL A 29 1.66 9.26 -13.18
CA VAL A 29 1.69 8.08 -14.06
C VAL A 29 2.67 8.26 -15.22
N ALA A 30 2.74 9.44 -15.82
CA ALA A 30 3.63 9.71 -16.94
C ALA A 30 5.12 9.50 -16.56
N GLU A 31 5.49 9.81 -15.33
CA GLU A 31 6.84 9.58 -14.80
C GLU A 31 7.08 8.09 -14.55
N LEU A 32 6.09 7.39 -13.97
CA LEU A 32 6.16 5.95 -13.72
C LEU A 32 6.30 5.14 -15.01
N LEU A 33 5.59 5.53 -16.07
CA LEU A 33 5.64 4.86 -17.37
C LEU A 33 6.83 5.28 -18.23
N GLN A 34 7.63 6.26 -17.81
CA GLN A 34 8.82 6.74 -18.52
C GLN A 34 8.55 7.10 -20.00
N GLY A 35 7.39 7.72 -20.28
CA GLY A 35 6.96 8.07 -21.63
C GLY A 35 6.33 6.92 -22.44
N GLY A 36 6.31 5.70 -21.90
CA GLY A 36 5.61 4.56 -22.45
C GLY A 36 4.10 4.57 -22.15
N ARG A 37 3.41 3.52 -22.61
CA ARG A 37 1.97 3.29 -22.31
C ARG A 37 1.73 2.17 -21.29
N GLU A 38 2.79 1.48 -20.88
CA GLU A 38 2.74 0.36 -19.95
C GLU A 38 4.04 0.22 -19.15
N ALA A 39 3.93 -0.33 -17.95
CA ALA A 39 5.05 -0.66 -17.06
C ALA A 39 4.75 -1.98 -16.33
N ILE A 40 5.81 -2.71 -15.98
CA ILE A 40 5.75 -3.88 -15.09
C ILE A 40 6.07 -3.41 -13.67
N LEU A 41 5.22 -3.79 -12.72
CA LEU A 41 5.34 -3.50 -11.30
C LEU A 41 5.56 -4.83 -10.58
N GLU A 42 6.71 -4.98 -9.93
CA GLU A 42 6.94 -6.11 -9.03
C GLU A 42 6.30 -5.80 -7.67
N HIS A 43 5.46 -6.72 -7.19
CA HIS A 43 4.89 -6.66 -5.85
C HIS A 43 4.80 -8.07 -5.28
N ASP A 44 5.41 -8.29 -4.12
CA ASP A 44 5.45 -9.60 -3.45
C ASP A 44 5.99 -10.73 -4.37
N GLY A 45 7.06 -10.42 -5.13
CA GLY A 45 7.69 -11.32 -6.09
C GLY A 45 6.81 -11.67 -7.30
N GLN A 46 5.71 -10.95 -7.50
CA GLN A 46 4.79 -11.13 -8.62
C GLN A 46 4.80 -9.90 -9.50
N ASP A 47 4.78 -10.15 -10.81
CA ASP A 47 4.69 -9.09 -11.80
C ASP A 47 3.24 -8.70 -12.03
N TYR A 48 3.01 -7.38 -12.08
CA TYR A 48 1.76 -6.80 -12.50
C TYR A 48 2.03 -5.84 -13.66
N ARG A 49 1.13 -5.80 -14.64
CA ARG A 49 1.19 -4.86 -15.75
C ARG A 49 0.23 -3.70 -15.51
N LEU A 50 0.78 -2.50 -15.36
CA LEU A 50 0.03 -1.25 -15.41
C LEU A 50 0.02 -0.74 -16.85
N ARG A 51 -1.14 -0.39 -17.42
CA ARG A 51 -1.21 0.24 -18.75
C ARG A 51 -2.31 1.30 -18.87
N ILE A 52 -2.11 2.21 -19.81
CA ILE A 52 -3.14 3.16 -20.28
C ILE A 52 -3.92 2.51 -21.43
N THR A 53 -5.24 2.43 -21.29
CA THR A 53 -6.15 1.90 -22.31
C THR A 53 -6.35 2.89 -23.47
N ALA A 54 -7.00 2.44 -24.55
CA ALA A 54 -7.35 3.32 -25.67
C ALA A 54 -8.24 4.52 -25.27
N ASN A 55 -9.08 4.36 -24.25
CA ASN A 55 -9.92 5.44 -23.70
C ASN A 55 -9.25 6.23 -22.55
N GLY A 56 -7.94 6.07 -22.34
CA GLY A 56 -7.17 6.87 -21.39
C GLY A 56 -7.32 6.44 -19.92
N LYS A 57 -7.96 5.31 -19.63
CA LYS A 57 -8.05 4.75 -18.27
C LYS A 57 -6.81 3.94 -17.93
N LEU A 58 -6.51 3.86 -16.63
CA LEU A 58 -5.49 2.95 -16.12
C LEU A 58 -6.11 1.59 -15.81
N ILE A 59 -5.40 0.53 -16.18
CA ILE A 59 -5.71 -0.81 -15.71
C ILE A 59 -4.45 -1.46 -15.17
N LEU A 60 -4.60 -2.25 -14.11
CA LEU A 60 -3.58 -3.11 -13.55
C LEU A 60 -4.03 -4.56 -13.75
N THR A 61 -3.18 -5.38 -14.34
CA THR A 61 -3.40 -6.82 -14.47
C THR A 61 -2.25 -7.57 -13.82
N LYS A 62 -2.51 -8.77 -13.32
CA LYS A 62 -1.45 -9.72 -12.99
C LYS A 62 -0.92 -10.38 -14.27
#